data_AF-A0A5D3AZ81-F1
#
_entry.id   AF-A0A5D3AZ81-F1
#
_cell.length_a   1.000
_cell.length_b   1.000
_cell.length_c   1.000
_cell.angle_alpha   90.00
_cell.angle_beta   90.00
_cell.angle_gamma   90.00
#
_symmetry.space_group_name_H-M   'P 1'
#
loop_
_entity.id
_entity.type
_entity.pdbx_description
1 polymer ?
#
loop_
_entity_poly.entity_id
_entity_poly.type
_entity_poly.pdbx_seq_one_letter_code
_entity_poly.pdbx_strand_id
1 'polypeptide(L)'
;MSNDNQRSIVQMTIFGEDGDNNSFVVTDERTQMIWDEAYGAAETFVSTIEKKLEEDGFATPIFGSALSDVLNNLSDMTAKAIRSEMNDDAHAKDYAENDARKNVKITARHITLSQQTGDVLVCNAEVAGSEWVTLVKPDSFSLPTQL
;
A
#
# COMPACT_ATOMS: atom_id res chain seq x y z
N MET A 1 13.66 -14.89 -20.29
CA MET A 1 14.02 -14.75 -18.86
C MET A 1 12.75 -14.32 -18.16
N SER A 2 12.04 -15.26 -17.52
CA SER A 2 10.84 -14.96 -16.73
C SER A 2 11.29 -14.51 -15.36
N ASN A 3 10.92 -13.28 -14.97
CA ASN A 3 11.00 -12.87 -13.58
C ASN A 3 9.81 -13.48 -12.85
N ASP A 4 10.06 -14.59 -12.16
CA ASP A 4 9.17 -15.14 -11.16
C ASP A 4 9.01 -14.12 -10.04
N ASN A 5 7.92 -13.37 -10.10
CA ASN A 5 7.45 -12.52 -9.02
C ASN A 5 7.03 -13.46 -7.88
N GLN A 6 7.97 -13.83 -7.00
CA GLN A 6 7.72 -14.70 -5.86
C GLN A 6 6.76 -14.01 -4.89
N ARG A 7 5.45 -14.23 -5.11
CA ARG A 7 4.38 -13.90 -4.19
C ARG A 7 4.59 -14.72 -2.92
N SER A 8 4.95 -14.07 -1.83
CA SER A 8 5.12 -14.72 -0.53
C SER A 8 3.78 -15.31 -0.06
N ILE A 9 3.65 -16.63 -0.15
CA ILE A 9 2.59 -17.38 0.51
C ILE A 9 2.95 -17.44 1.99
N VAL A 10 2.17 -16.75 2.83
CA VAL A 10 2.29 -16.90 4.28
C VAL A 10 1.57 -18.18 4.68
N GLN A 11 2.33 -19.26 4.93
CA GLN A 11 1.78 -20.47 5.54
C GLN A 11 1.71 -20.26 7.05
N MET A 12 0.50 -20.06 7.58
CA MET A 12 0.26 -20.07 9.02
C MET A 12 -0.27 -21.44 9.42
N THR A 13 0.57 -22.24 10.09
CA THR A 13 0.16 -23.51 10.69
C THR A 13 -0.48 -23.23 12.05
N ILE A 14 -1.78 -23.49 12.19
CA ILE A 14 -2.48 -23.45 13.47
C ILE A 14 -2.62 -24.89 13.97
N PHE A 15 -2.04 -25.18 15.14
CA PHE A 15 -2.19 -26.48 15.78
C PHE A 15 -3.51 -26.52 16.55
N GLY A 16 -4.46 -27.34 16.10
CA GLY A 16 -5.64 -27.69 16.88
C GLY A 16 -5.31 -28.75 17.94
N GLU A 17 -6.00 -28.71 19.08
CA GLU A 17 -5.74 -29.59 20.24
C GLU A 17 -6.01 -31.09 19.98
N ASP A 18 -6.61 -31.46 18.83
CA ASP A 18 -7.00 -32.84 18.52
C ASP A 18 -6.12 -33.56 17.47
N GLY A 19 -4.96 -32.99 17.10
CA GLY A 19 -3.97 -33.70 16.26
C GLY A 19 -4.32 -33.83 14.77
N ASP A 20 -5.39 -33.17 14.31
CA ASP A 20 -5.70 -33.03 12.89
C ASP A 20 -4.84 -31.90 12.28
N ASN A 21 -3.78 -32.28 11.58
CA ASN A 21 -2.95 -31.37 10.78
C ASN A 21 -3.71 -30.95 9.50
N ASN A 22 -4.66 -30.03 9.63
CA ASN A 22 -5.23 -29.36 8.47
C ASN A 22 -4.27 -28.29 7.96
N SER A 23 -3.46 -28.64 6.96
CA SER A 23 -2.75 -27.66 6.13
C SER A 23 -3.78 -26.93 5.24
N PHE A 24 -4.37 -25.85 5.75
CA PHE A 24 -5.23 -24.99 4.95
C PHE A 24 -4.34 -24.03 4.15
N VAL A 25 -4.30 -24.19 2.82
CA VAL A 25 -3.76 -23.15 1.94
C VAL A 25 -4.82 -22.06 1.82
N VAL A 26 -4.84 -21.12 2.76
CA VAL A 26 -5.60 -19.88 2.59
C VAL A 26 -4.70 -18.97 1.73
N THR A 27 -4.61 -19.23 0.42
CA THR A 27 -4.35 -18.11 -0.50
C THR A 27 -5.63 -17.30 -0.49
N ASP A 28 -5.74 -16.47 0.54
CA ASP A 28 -6.97 -15.84 1.01
C ASP A 28 -7.47 -14.85 -0.03
N GLU A 29 -8.62 -15.13 -0.65
CA GLU A 29 -9.31 -14.20 -1.55
C GLU A 29 -9.40 -12.81 -0.92
N ARG A 30 -9.55 -12.75 0.42
CA ARG A 30 -9.48 -11.51 1.20
C ARG A 30 -8.15 -10.79 1.05
N THR A 31 -7.03 -11.50 1.15
CA THR A 31 -5.69 -10.94 0.98
C THR A 31 -5.48 -10.41 -0.43
N GLN A 32 -5.95 -11.14 -1.45
CA GLN A 32 -5.86 -10.70 -2.84
C GLN A 32 -6.69 -9.43 -3.07
N MET A 33 -7.93 -9.39 -2.59
CA MET A 33 -8.78 -8.21 -2.75
C MET A 33 -8.24 -6.97 -2.02
N ILE A 34 -7.67 -7.13 -0.82
CA ILE A 34 -6.99 -6.03 -0.12
C ILE A 34 -5.81 -5.52 -0.94
N TRP A 35 -5.05 -6.43 -1.54
CA TRP A 35 -3.91 -6.07 -2.38
C TRP A 35 -4.34 -5.34 -3.65
N ASP A 36 -5.40 -5.79 -4.32
CA ASP A 36 -5.89 -5.15 -5.55
C ASP A 36 -6.35 -3.70 -5.28
N GLU A 37 -7.09 -3.49 -4.18
CA GLU A 37 -7.51 -2.13 -3.77
C GLU A 37 -6.30 -1.26 -3.39
N ALA A 38 -5.37 -1.81 -2.62
CA ALA A 38 -4.14 -1.12 -2.23
C ALA A 38 -3.28 -0.73 -3.43
N TYR A 39 -3.19 -1.61 -4.43
CA TYR A 39 -2.45 -1.38 -5.66
C TYR A 39 -3.10 -0.28 -6.51
N GLY A 40 -4.42 -0.30 -6.67
CA GLY A 40 -5.14 0.78 -7.36
C GLY A 40 -4.98 2.14 -6.69
N ALA A 41 -4.99 2.18 -5.35
CA ALA A 41 -4.70 3.39 -4.59
C ALA A 41 -3.25 3.87 -4.78
N ALA A 42 -2.28 2.95 -4.81
CA ALA A 42 -0.88 3.25 -5.08
C ALA A 42 -0.65 3.81 -6.49
N GLU A 43 -1.25 3.21 -7.52
CA GLU A 43 -1.17 3.71 -8.90
C GLU A 43 -1.72 5.13 -9.03
N THR A 44 -2.89 5.38 -8.43
CA THR A 44 -3.51 6.71 -8.42
C THR A 44 -2.62 7.74 -7.73
N PHE A 45 -1.96 7.35 -6.64
CA PHE A 45 -1.07 8.23 -5.89
C PHE A 45 0.25 8.49 -6.65
N VAL A 46 0.84 7.50 -7.30
CA VAL A 46 2.00 7.68 -8.18
C VAL A 46 1.68 8.68 -9.29
N SER A 47 0.52 8.54 -9.94
CA SER A 47 0.09 9.51 -10.97
C SER A 47 -0.08 10.92 -10.40
N THR A 48 -0.56 11.05 -9.16
CA THR A 48 -0.67 12.34 -8.46
C THR A 48 0.71 12.95 -8.18
N ILE A 49 1.69 12.15 -7.77
CA ILE A 49 3.08 12.57 -7.59
C ILE A 49 3.66 13.07 -8.90
N GLU A 50 3.58 12.27 -9.96
CA GLU A 50 4.18 12.61 -11.26
C GLU A 50 3.58 13.89 -11.82
N LYS A 51 2.26 14.05 -11.76
CA LYS A 51 1.59 15.28 -12.18
C LYS A 51 2.08 16.50 -11.41
N LYS A 52 2.22 16.38 -10.09
CA LYS A 52 2.69 17.48 -9.24
C LYS A 52 4.14 17.87 -9.56
N LEU A 53 5.00 16.88 -9.80
CA LEU A 53 6.40 17.14 -10.16
C LEU A 53 6.50 17.69 -11.60
N GLU A 54 5.63 17.28 -12.53
CA GLU A 54 5.53 17.90 -13.85
C GLU A 54 5.13 19.38 -13.75
N GLU A 55 4.15 19.71 -12.90
CA GLU A 55 3.74 21.11 -12.62
C GLU A 55 4.89 21.95 -12.03
N ASP A 56 5.79 21.32 -11.26
CA ASP A 56 7.00 21.93 -10.73
C ASP A 56 8.17 21.99 -11.76
N GLY A 57 7.95 21.47 -12.98
CA GLY A 57 8.89 21.56 -14.10
C GLY A 57 9.83 20.37 -14.28
N PHE A 58 9.58 19.26 -13.59
CA PHE A 58 10.38 18.03 -13.71
C PHE A 58 9.92 17.15 -14.88
N ALA A 59 10.86 16.41 -15.48
CA ALA A 59 10.54 15.47 -16.55
C ALA A 59 9.86 14.22 -16.00
N THR A 60 8.79 13.79 -16.67
CA THR A 60 8.08 12.53 -16.40
C THR A 60 8.39 11.50 -17.50
N PRO A 61 8.36 10.18 -17.20
CA PRO A 61 8.07 9.56 -15.91
C PRO A 61 9.23 9.69 -14.91
N ILE A 62 8.91 9.95 -13.64
CA ILE A 62 9.91 10.24 -12.58
C ILE A 62 10.54 8.94 -12.05
N PHE A 63 9.75 7.88 -11.93
CA PHE A 63 10.16 6.65 -11.26
C PHE A 63 10.90 5.67 -12.17
N GLY A 64 10.77 5.80 -13.49
CA GLY A 64 11.52 4.98 -14.46
C GLY A 64 11.42 3.48 -14.14
N SER A 65 12.58 2.79 -14.05
CA SER A 65 12.58 1.36 -13.72
C SER A 65 12.34 1.04 -12.23
N ALA A 66 12.34 2.04 -11.34
CA ALA A 66 11.96 1.88 -9.94
C ALA A 66 10.43 1.84 -9.70
N LEU A 67 9.62 2.10 -10.74
CA LEU A 67 8.16 2.16 -10.63
C LEU A 67 7.54 0.92 -9.97
N SER A 68 7.99 -0.28 -10.33
CA SER A 68 7.46 -1.51 -9.74
C SER A 68 7.74 -1.62 -8.25
N ASP A 69 8.93 -1.21 -7.80
CA ASP A 69 9.30 -1.23 -6.38
C ASP A 69 8.52 -0.16 -5.61
N VAL A 70 8.33 1.02 -6.19
CA VAL A 70 7.51 2.10 -5.65
C VAL A 70 6.06 1.65 -5.47
N LEU A 71 5.46 1.05 -6.49
CA LEU A 71 4.09 0.54 -6.44
C LEU A 71 3.95 -0.55 -5.37
N ASN A 72 4.89 -1.50 -5.31
CA ASN A 72 4.87 -2.56 -4.29
C ASN A 72 4.94 -1.99 -2.87
N ASN A 73 5.82 -1.02 -2.62
CA ASN A 73 5.98 -0.40 -1.30
C ASN A 73 4.73 0.38 -0.87
N LEU A 74 4.17 1.18 -1.77
CA LEU A 74 2.94 1.94 -1.51
C LEU A 74 1.73 1.01 -1.32
N SER A 75 1.66 -0.08 -2.08
CA SER A 75 0.62 -1.11 -1.96
C SER A 75 0.72 -1.84 -0.62
N ASP A 76 1.92 -2.25 -0.20
CA ASP A 76 2.12 -2.90 1.09
C ASP A 76 1.75 -1.99 2.27
N MET A 77 2.16 -0.72 2.21
CA MET A 77 1.77 0.30 3.18
C MET A 77 0.24 0.46 3.26
N THR A 78 -0.42 0.56 2.12
CA THR A 78 -1.88 0.74 2.04
C THR A 78 -2.62 -0.52 2.51
N ALA A 79 -2.15 -1.71 2.14
CA ALA A 79 -2.70 -2.98 2.59
C ALA A 79 -2.58 -3.15 4.11
N LYS A 80 -1.48 -2.69 4.72
CA LYS A 80 -1.32 -2.67 6.18
C LYS A 80 -2.33 -1.75 6.87
N ALA A 81 -2.58 -0.57 6.30
CA ALA A 81 -3.58 0.36 6.82
C ALA A 81 -5.01 -0.24 6.75
N ILE A 82 -5.39 -0.81 5.61
CA ILE A 82 -6.68 -1.51 5.45
C ILE A 82 -6.81 -2.65 6.48
N ARG A 83 -5.78 -3.48 6.65
CA ARG A 83 -5.81 -4.58 7.63
C ARG A 83 -5.89 -4.07 9.07
N SER A 84 -5.25 -2.94 9.38
CA SER A 84 -5.33 -2.34 10.71
C SER A 84 -6.76 -1.91 11.02
N GLU A 85 -7.42 -1.25 10.07
CA GLU A 85 -8.82 -0.82 10.20
C GLU A 85 -9.75 -2.03 10.38
N MET A 86 -9.57 -3.09 9.57
CA MET A 86 -10.39 -4.30 9.69
C MET A 86 -10.28 -5.02 11.03
N ASN A 87 -9.20 -4.77 11.78
CA ASN A 87 -8.93 -5.38 13.08
C ASN A 87 -9.18 -4.40 14.24
N ASP A 88 -9.64 -3.17 13.97
CA ASP A 88 -10.00 -2.22 15.03
C ASP A 88 -11.37 -2.58 15.61
N ASP A 89 -11.38 -3.01 16.87
CA ASP A 89 -12.58 -3.38 17.62
C ASP A 89 -13.56 -2.20 17.80
N ALA A 90 -13.15 -0.95 17.52
CA ALA A 90 -14.02 0.23 17.56
C ALA A 90 -15.21 0.16 16.57
N HIS A 91 -15.09 -0.63 15.50
CA HIS A 91 -16.12 -0.78 14.46
C HIS A 91 -17.02 -2.05 14.65
N ALA A 92 -17.09 -2.57 15.87
CA ALA A 92 -17.83 -3.80 16.20
C ALA A 92 -19.36 -3.62 16.25
N LYS A 93 -20.04 -3.90 15.14
CA LYS A 93 -21.18 -4.85 15.05
C LYS A 93 -21.77 -5.00 13.65
N ASP A 94 -21.61 -3.99 12.80
CA ASP A 94 -22.23 -3.94 11.46
C ASP A 94 -21.27 -3.42 10.36
N TYR A 95 -19.99 -3.21 10.68
CA TYR A 95 -18.98 -2.76 9.71
C TYR A 95 -18.49 -3.95 8.89
N ALA A 96 -18.92 -4.05 7.63
CA ALA A 96 -18.55 -5.15 6.77
C ALA A 96 -17.13 -4.94 6.21
N GLU A 97 -16.42 -6.01 5.89
CA GLU A 97 -15.09 -5.97 5.26
C GLU A 97 -15.03 -5.13 3.97
N ASN A 98 -16.19 -4.91 3.32
CA ASN A 98 -16.32 -4.01 2.19
C ASN A 98 -16.18 -2.54 2.58
N ASP A 99 -16.58 -2.14 3.78
CA ASP A 99 -16.57 -0.74 4.21
C ASP A 99 -15.14 -0.25 4.46
N ALA A 100 -14.28 -1.08 5.07
CA ALA A 100 -12.86 -0.80 5.26
C ALA A 100 -12.10 -0.59 3.93
N ARG A 101 -12.60 -1.17 2.82
CA ARG A 101 -11.96 -1.11 1.49
C ARG A 101 -12.57 -0.08 0.56
N LYS A 102 -13.66 0.59 0.93
CA LYS A 102 -14.31 1.56 0.04
C LYS A 102 -13.53 2.87 -0.01
N ASN A 103 -13.28 3.35 -1.23
CA ASN A 103 -12.68 4.66 -1.51
C ASN A 103 -11.29 4.83 -0.89
N VAL A 104 -10.47 3.77 -0.89
CA VAL A 104 -9.12 3.85 -0.32
C VAL A 104 -8.26 4.78 -1.16
N LYS A 105 -7.59 5.72 -0.51
CA LYS A 105 -6.72 6.71 -1.15
C LYS A 105 -5.50 6.97 -0.29
N ILE A 106 -4.39 7.24 -0.96
CA ILE A 106 -3.20 7.80 -0.36
C ILE A 106 -3.20 9.30 -0.66
N THR A 107 -3.02 10.11 0.35
CA THR A 107 -2.80 11.55 0.22
C THR A 107 -1.49 11.93 0.90
N ALA A 108 -0.92 13.07 0.54
CA ALA A 108 0.24 13.61 1.22
C ALA A 108 0.15 15.12 1.30
N ARG A 109 0.60 15.69 2.42
CA ARG A 109 0.63 17.14 2.61
C ARG A 109 1.66 17.81 1.71
N HIS A 110 2.80 17.16 1.50
CA HIS A 110 3.89 17.71 0.71
C HIS A 110 4.63 16.60 -0.05
N ILE A 111 4.99 16.91 -1.30
CA ILE A 111 5.75 16.04 -2.21
C ILE A 111 6.83 16.93 -2.82
N THR A 112 8.08 16.48 -2.81
CA THR A 112 9.22 17.21 -3.38
C THR A 112 10.32 16.24 -3.82
N LEU A 113 11.35 16.74 -4.51
CA LEU A 113 12.54 15.97 -4.85
C LEU A 113 13.69 16.29 -3.87
N SER A 114 14.30 15.24 -3.35
CA SER A 114 15.50 15.33 -2.53
C SER A 114 16.67 15.83 -3.37
N GLN A 115 17.22 17.00 -3.01
CA GLN A 115 18.44 17.51 -3.66
C GLN A 115 19.68 16.65 -3.39
N GLN A 116 19.64 15.80 -2.35
CA GLN A 116 20.78 14.97 -1.95
C GLN A 116 20.78 13.61 -2.65
N THR A 117 19.60 13.00 -2.83
CA THR A 117 19.48 11.63 -3.35
C THR A 117 18.81 11.57 -4.73
N GLY A 118 18.11 12.63 -5.15
CA GLY A 118 17.25 12.61 -6.33
C GLY A 118 15.89 11.95 -6.10
N ASP A 119 15.66 11.35 -4.94
CA ASP A 119 14.43 10.63 -4.63
C ASP A 119 13.23 11.56 -4.44
N VAL A 120 12.01 11.03 -4.62
CA VAL A 120 10.79 11.74 -4.23
C VAL A 120 10.60 11.62 -2.72
N LEU A 121 10.56 12.75 -2.03
CA LEU A 121 10.19 12.84 -0.62
C LEU A 121 8.69 13.06 -0.48
N VAL A 122 8.01 12.15 0.20
CA VAL A 122 6.59 12.23 0.54
C VAL A 122 6.47 12.52 2.03
N CYS A 123 5.83 13.63 2.39
CA CYS A 123 5.70 14.09 3.77
C CYS A 123 4.24 14.17 4.22
N ASN A 124 3.99 13.66 5.43
CA ASN A 124 2.70 13.49 6.08
C ASN A 124 1.74 12.77 5.14
N ALA A 125 2.11 11.54 4.79
CA ALA A 125 1.23 10.68 4.02
C ALA A 125 0.12 10.12 4.92
N GLU A 126 -1.07 10.04 4.36
CA GLU A 126 -2.25 9.48 4.99
C GLU A 126 -2.83 8.43 4.07
N VAL A 127 -3.25 7.31 4.64
CA VAL A 127 -4.10 6.34 3.94
C VAL A 127 -5.48 6.45 4.55
N ALA A 128 -6.48 6.76 3.73
CA ALA A 128 -7.85 6.92 4.19
C ALA A 128 -8.79 6.06 3.35
N GLY A 129 -9.83 5.54 4.00
CA GLY A 129 -10.98 4.95 3.33
C GLY A 129 -12.27 5.64 3.76
N SER A 130 -13.41 5.00 3.47
CA SER A 130 -14.70 5.55 3.86
C SER A 130 -14.83 5.50 5.38
N GLU A 131 -14.81 6.67 6.02
CA GLU A 131 -14.97 6.89 7.47
C GLU A 131 -13.76 6.59 8.35
N TRP A 132 -12.59 6.27 7.77
CA TRP A 132 -11.35 6.03 8.52
C TRP A 132 -10.13 6.69 7.88
N VAL A 133 -9.15 7.02 8.73
CA VAL A 133 -7.85 7.58 8.32
C VAL A 133 -6.76 6.96 9.16
N THR A 134 -5.74 6.41 8.51
CA THR A 134 -4.49 5.95 9.11
C THR A 134 -3.36 6.89 8.72
N LEU A 135 -2.71 7.46 9.73
CA LEU A 135 -1.46 8.20 9.54
C LEU A 135 -0.32 7.24 9.24
N VAL A 136 0.38 7.47 8.13
CA VAL A 136 1.57 6.68 7.79
C VAL A 136 2.73 7.14 8.67
N LYS A 137 3.40 6.19 9.31
CA LYS A 137 4.68 6.42 9.99
C LYS A 137 5.81 5.81 9.17
N PRO A 138 6.97 6.49 9.06
CA PRO A 138 7.29 7.83 9.58
C PRO A 138 6.55 8.97 8.86
N ASP A 139 6.53 10.16 9.47
CA ASP A 139 5.92 11.38 8.91
C ASP A 139 6.54 11.82 7.56
N SER A 140 7.63 11.19 7.13
CA SER A 140 8.19 11.35 5.79
C SER A 140 8.93 10.10 5.33
N PHE A 141 8.77 9.71 4.07
CA PHE A 141 9.53 8.63 3.45
C PHE A 141 10.02 9.00 2.05
N SER A 142 11.03 8.28 1.59
CA SER A 142 11.68 8.47 0.29
C SER A 142 11.20 7.39 -0.68
N LEU A 143 10.85 7.79 -1.89
CA LEU A 143 10.55 6.89 -3.00
C LEU A 143 11.69 6.98 -4.03
N PRO A 144 12.34 5.85 -4.37
CA PRO A 144 13.48 5.85 -5.25
C PRO A 144 13.11 6.36 -6.64
N THR A 145 13.95 7.23 -7.19
CA THR A 145 13.87 7.67 -8.59
C THR A 145 15.02 7.07 -9.40
N GLN A 146 14.98 7.24 -10.72
CA GLN A 146 16.10 6.92 -11.60
C GLN A 146 16.51 8.09 -12.50
N LEU A 147 16.54 9.30 -11.91
CA LEU A 147 17.07 10.49 -12.56
C LEU A 147 18.56 10.35 -12.91
#